data_AF-A0A1J3GH17-F1
#
_entry.id   AF-A0A1J3GH17-F1
#
_cell.length_a   1.000
_cell.length_b   1.000
_cell.length_c   1.000
_cell.angle_alpha   90.00
_cell.angle_beta   90.00
_cell.angle_gamma   90.00
#
_symmetry.space_group_name_H-M   'P 1'
#
loop_
_entity.id
_entity.type
_entity.pdbx_description
1 polymer ?
#
loop_
_entity_poly.entity_id
_entity_poly.type
_entity_poly.pdbx_seq_one_letter_code
_entity_poly.pdbx_strand_id
1 'polypeptide(L)'
;VSSLNGGVADSFCSTNPNLGAKPAETQQCNTMPCYSMKYYWQPSSYAPCTETCGGNKTRSNVCMGMTGFVTTNDFCTGLPQP
;
A
#
# COMPACT_ATOMS: atom_id res chain seq x y z
N VAL A 1 22.10 -15.01 29.10
CA VAL A 1 21.03 -14.96 28.07
C VAL A 1 19.77 -14.40 28.70
N SER A 2 19.47 -13.10 28.51
CA SER A 2 18.24 -12.44 28.98
C SER A 2 18.29 -10.96 28.56
N SER A 3 17.42 -10.36 27.75
CA SER A 3 16.23 -10.81 27.04
C SER A 3 16.06 -9.82 25.88
N LEU A 4 16.16 -10.28 24.64
CA LEU A 4 15.78 -9.48 23.46
C LEU A 4 14.26 -9.53 23.36
N ASN A 5 13.57 -8.65 24.09
CA ASN A 5 12.17 -8.34 23.83
C ASN A 5 11.97 -6.85 24.16
N GLY A 6 12.25 -6.01 23.17
CA GLY A 6 12.27 -4.55 23.29
C GLY A 6 10.88 -3.93 23.37
N GLY A 7 10.11 -4.30 24.39
CA GLY A 7 8.88 -3.60 24.76
C GLY A 7 9.17 -2.49 25.76
N VAL A 8 8.63 -1.29 25.52
CA VAL A 8 8.54 -0.23 26.53
C VAL A 8 7.16 -0.26 27.17
N ALA A 9 7.05 0.19 28.43
CA ALA A 9 5.77 0.25 29.11
C ALA A 9 4.82 1.26 28.43
N ASP A 10 3.51 0.97 28.43
CA ASP A 10 2.46 1.84 27.87
C ASP A 10 2.49 3.27 28.45
N SER A 11 2.98 3.42 29.69
CA SER A 11 3.19 4.74 30.31
C SER A 11 4.12 5.64 29.50
N PHE A 12 5.10 5.07 28.79
CA PHE A 12 6.02 5.82 27.94
C PHE A 12 5.30 6.55 26.80
N CYS A 13 4.24 5.97 26.24
CA CYS A 13 3.38 6.62 25.25
C CYS A 13 2.54 7.75 25.85
N SER A 14 2.17 7.63 27.12
CA SER A 14 1.26 8.59 27.78
C SER A 14 2.00 9.78 28.40
N THR A 15 3.27 9.63 28.77
CA THR A 15 4.05 10.68 29.45
C THR A 15 4.96 11.47 28.53
N ASN A 16 5.17 11.02 27.29
CA ASN A 16 6.01 11.73 26.33
C ASN A 16 5.14 12.62 25.43
N PRO A 17 5.27 13.96 25.49
CA PRO A 17 4.44 14.87 24.70
C PRO A 17 4.71 14.81 23.18
N ASN A 18 5.78 14.13 22.75
CA ASN A 18 6.10 13.92 21.34
C ASN A 18 5.57 12.58 20.80
N LEU A 19 4.92 11.77 21.64
CA LEU A 19 4.36 10.48 21.24
C LEU A 19 2.82 10.53 21.32
N GLY A 20 2.17 9.81 20.40
CA GLY A 20 0.73 9.57 20.48
C GLY A 20 0.38 8.44 21.46
N ALA A 21 -0.92 8.21 21.65
CA ALA A 21 -1.40 7.07 22.42
C ALA A 21 -0.91 5.74 21.81
N LYS A 22 -0.74 4.71 22.65
CA LYS A 22 -0.45 3.35 22.19
C LYS A 22 -1.49 2.94 21.13
N PRO A 23 -1.07 2.51 19.92
CA PRO A 23 -2.00 2.02 18.92
C PRO A 23 -2.78 0.79 19.41
N ALA A 24 -3.95 0.54 18.82
CA ALA A 24 -4.71 -0.66 19.13
C ALA A 24 -3.87 -1.93 18.83
N GLU A 25 -3.93 -2.91 19.72
CA GLU A 25 -3.24 -4.19 19.55
C GLU A 25 -3.82 -5.02 18.39
N THR A 26 -5.02 -4.66 17.93
CA THR A 26 -5.71 -5.29 16.81
C THR A 26 -6.18 -4.23 15.82
N GLN A 27 -6.17 -4.60 14.54
CA GLN A 27 -6.71 -3.77 13.46
C GLN A 27 -7.42 -4.65 12.44
N GLN A 28 -8.40 -4.09 11.75
CA GLN A 28 -9.07 -4.78 10.67
C GLN A 28 -8.15 -4.86 9.45
N CYS A 29 -7.95 -6.06 8.92
CA CYS A 29 -7.23 -6.29 7.67
C CYS A 29 -8.21 -6.63 6.54
N ASN A 30 -7.74 -6.54 5.29
CA ASN A 30 -8.54 -6.88 4.10
C ASN A 30 -9.88 -6.14 4.03
N THR A 31 -9.90 -4.85 4.39
CA THR A 31 -11.11 -3.99 4.36
C THR A 31 -11.57 -3.64 2.95
N MET A 32 -10.80 -4.01 1.93
CA MET A 32 -11.15 -3.86 0.53
C MET A 32 -12.23 -4.88 0.11
N PRO A 33 -13.12 -4.53 -0.82
CA PRO A 33 -14.10 -5.48 -1.35
C PRO A 33 -13.45 -6.77 -1.87
N CYS A 34 -14.13 -7.91 -1.72
CA CYS A 34 -13.58 -9.22 -2.13
C CYS A 34 -13.19 -9.30 -3.61
N TYR A 35 -13.83 -8.54 -4.49
CA TYR A 35 -13.45 -8.46 -5.90
C TYR A 35 -12.08 -7.80 -6.10
N SER A 36 -11.73 -6.81 -5.26
CA SER A 36 -10.43 -6.16 -5.22
C SER A 36 -9.36 -7.08 -4.63
N MET A 37 -9.78 -8.14 -3.92
CA MET A 37 -8.86 -9.22 -3.61
C MET A 37 -8.49 -9.90 -4.92
N LYS A 38 -9.43 -10.33 -5.78
CA LYS A 38 -9.10 -11.10 -7.00
C LYS A 38 -8.29 -10.38 -8.07
N TYR A 39 -8.65 -9.14 -8.37
CA TYR A 39 -8.01 -8.32 -9.40
C TYR A 39 -7.83 -6.90 -8.91
N TYR A 40 -6.78 -6.23 -9.35
CA TYR A 40 -6.52 -4.85 -8.98
C TYR A 40 -5.74 -4.10 -10.07
N TRP A 41 -5.95 -2.79 -10.14
CA TRP A 41 -5.14 -1.92 -10.99
C TRP A 41 -3.78 -1.67 -10.34
N GLN A 42 -2.72 -1.95 -11.07
CA GLN A 42 -1.35 -1.66 -10.66
C GLN A 42 -0.71 -0.66 -11.63
N PRO A 43 -0.12 0.44 -11.16
CA PRO A 43 0.61 1.34 -12.04
C PRO A 43 1.82 0.65 -12.66
N SER A 44 1.99 0.82 -13.97
CA SER A 44 3.20 0.41 -14.65
C SER A 44 4.39 1.28 -14.25
N SER A 45 5.58 0.85 -14.67
CA SER A 45 6.73 1.75 -14.71
C SER A 45 6.39 3.00 -15.53
N TYR A 46 6.92 4.15 -15.08
CA TYR A 46 6.87 5.36 -15.87
C TYR A 46 7.64 5.18 -17.17
N ALA A 47 7.10 5.73 -18.24
CA ALA A 47 7.86 5.98 -19.46
C ALA A 47 9.01 6.97 -19.17
N PRO A 48 10.05 7.00 -20.02
CA PRO A 48 11.09 8.02 -19.94
C PRO A 48 10.52 9.44 -19.95
N CYS A 49 11.26 10.39 -19.39
CA CYS A 49 10.88 11.80 -19.48
C CYS A 49 10.81 12.24 -20.95
N THR A 50 9.83 13.09 -21.27
CA THR A 50 9.70 13.66 -22.63
C THR A 50 10.91 14.50 -23.02
N GLU A 51 11.58 15.12 -22.04
CA GLU A 51 12.73 15.99 -22.21
C GLU A 51 13.78 15.71 -21.13
N THR A 52 15.02 16.14 -21.37
CA THR A 52 16.13 15.99 -20.40
C THR A 52 16.03 16.98 -19.23
N CYS A 53 15.32 18.10 -19.38
CA CYS A 53 15.02 19.06 -18.31
C CYS A 53 13.60 19.63 -18.49
N GLY A 54 12.85 19.77 -17.39
CA GLY A 54 11.51 20.40 -17.39
C GLY A 54 10.38 19.61 -18.06
N GLY A 55 10.61 18.35 -18.46
CA GLY A 55 9.62 17.51 -19.15
C GLY A 55 8.66 16.75 -18.23
N ASN A 56 7.78 15.96 -18.85
CA ASN A 56 6.76 15.16 -18.17
C ASN A 56 7.04 13.66 -18.32
N LYS A 57 6.40 12.84 -17.49
CA LYS A 57 6.39 11.37 -17.63
C LYS A 57 4.98 10.85 -17.44
N THR A 58 4.64 9.82 -18.20
CA THR A 58 3.34 9.15 -18.14
C THR A 58 3.53 7.68 -17.77
N ARG A 59 2.48 7.07 -17.22
CA ARG A 59 2.37 5.63 -17.00
C ARG A 59 0.93 5.21 -17.21
N SER A 60 0.72 3.95 -17.54
CA SER A 60 -0.61 3.35 -17.56
C SER A 60 -0.81 2.48 -16.32
N ASN A 61 -2.05 2.10 -16.06
CA ASN A 61 -2.36 1.06 -15.09
C ASN A 61 -2.56 -0.27 -15.83
N VAL A 62 -2.04 -1.36 -15.26
CA VAL A 62 -2.22 -2.73 -15.76
C VAL A 62 -3.10 -3.50 -14.79
N CYS A 63 -3.97 -4.36 -15.32
CA CYS A 63 -4.82 -5.20 -14.50
C CYS A 63 -4.05 -6.43 -14.03
N MET A 64 -3.86 -6.57 -12.72
CA MET A 64 -3.11 -7.67 -12.11
C MET A 64 -4.07 -8.63 -11.39
N GLY A 65 -3.80 -9.92 -11.50
CA GLY A 65 -4.42 -10.92 -10.63
C GLY A 65 -3.66 -11.09 -9.31
N MET A 66 -4.33 -11.63 -8.27
CA MET A 66 -3.70 -11.93 -6.96
C MET A 66 -2.40 -12.71 -7.02
N THR A 67 -2.26 -13.56 -8.04
CA THR A 67 -1.10 -14.42 -8.23
C THR A 67 0.10 -13.68 -8.82
N GLY A 68 -0.02 -12.37 -9.07
CA GLY A 68 1.05 -11.52 -9.58
C GLY A 68 1.19 -11.52 -11.11
N PHE A 69 0.27 -12.15 -11.84
CA PHE A 69 0.28 -12.14 -13.30
C PHE A 69 -0.56 -10.99 -13.86
N VAL A 70 -0.08 -10.40 -14.96
CA VAL A 70 -0.85 -9.44 -15.76
C VAL A 70 -2.01 -10.16 -16.44
N THR A 71 -3.18 -9.54 -16.41
CA THR A 71 -4.43 -10.07 -16.98
C THR A 71 -5.06 -9.08 -17.94
N THR A 72 -6.21 -9.42 -18.54
CA THR A 72 -6.95 -8.49 -19.40
C THR A 72 -7.66 -7.41 -18.57
N ASN A 73 -7.77 -6.20 -19.12
CA ASN A 73 -8.36 -5.06 -18.44
C ASN A 73 -9.82 -5.26 -18.02
N ASP A 74 -10.55 -6.15 -18.71
CA ASP A 74 -11.96 -6.44 -18.42
C ASP A 74 -12.17 -6.86 -16.97
N PHE A 75 -11.24 -7.63 -16.38
CA PHE A 75 -11.32 -8.07 -14.98
C PHE A 75 -11.19 -6.95 -13.96
N CYS A 76 -10.62 -5.81 -14.37
CA CYS A 76 -10.48 -4.63 -13.52
C CYS A 76 -11.47 -3.52 -13.87
N THR A 77 -12.43 -3.77 -14.77
CA THR A 77 -13.46 -2.79 -15.13
C THR A 77 -14.32 -2.46 -13.91
N GLY A 78 -14.50 -1.16 -13.61
CA GLY A 78 -15.27 -0.70 -12.46
C GLY A 78 -14.53 -0.79 -11.11
N LEU A 79 -13.27 -1.24 -11.09
CA LEU A 79 -12.44 -1.21 -9.90
C LEU A 79 -11.82 0.17 -9.67
N PRO A 80 -11.54 0.56 -8.41
CA PRO A 80 -10.83 1.78 -8.11
C PRO A 80 -9.46 1.82 -8.81
N GLN A 81 -9.15 2.93 -9.47
CA GLN A 81 -7.84 3.17 -10.08
C GLN A 81 -6.97 4.02 -9.16
N PRO A 82 -5.68 3.67 -8.99
CA PRO A 82 -4.70 4.47 -8.26
C PRO A 82 -4.21 5.69 -9.05
#